data_AF-A0A067MHJ1-F1
#
_entry.id   AF-A0A067MHJ1-F1
#
_cell.length_a   1.000
_cell.length_b   1.000
_cell.length_c   1.000
_cell.angle_alpha   90.00
_cell.angle_beta   90.00
_cell.angle_gamma   90.00
#
_symmetry.space_group_name_H-M   'P 1'
#
loop_
_entity.id
_entity.type
_entity.pdbx_description
1 polymer ?
#
loop_
_entity_poly.entity_id
_entity_poly.type
_entity_poly.pdbx_seq_one_letter_code
_entity_poly.pdbx_strand_id
1 'polypeptide(L)'
;MAAVSFFLEPTDADVPHNTLYHLVIATIRCFKPSRLTGPIRRAGRVQEKAYDVEFYRSLHRLVNGNVIITPEFASATDAPRTGRIDFFVHRKKWGIECTREGDRLEQHSSRFGNGGAYGAWLRSGDMADYILLDFRTSKPTKAHPNCTNLYHVVFQKNCTEVVILDNELEEKKTIGLLGKTL
;
A
#
# COMPACT_ATOMS: atom_id res chain seq x y z
N MET A 1 5.45 -11.78 32.43
CA MET A 1 5.25 -10.34 32.16
C MET A 1 4.43 -10.22 30.89
N ALA A 2 3.11 -10.02 31.02
CA ALA A 2 2.22 -9.87 29.88
C ALA A 2 2.44 -8.48 29.27
N ALA A 3 2.87 -8.42 28.02
CA ALA A 3 2.87 -7.20 27.25
C ALA A 3 1.41 -6.84 26.96
N VAL A 4 0.88 -5.85 27.67
CA VAL A 4 -0.41 -5.24 27.35
C VAL A 4 -0.17 -4.38 26.10
N SER A 5 -0.34 -4.99 24.94
CA SER A 5 -0.39 -4.24 23.67
C SER A 5 -1.74 -3.53 23.61
N PHE A 6 -1.71 -2.20 23.53
CA PHE A 6 -2.89 -1.40 23.19
C PHE A 6 -3.18 -1.56 21.69
N PHE A 7 -3.61 -2.75 21.27
CA PHE A 7 -4.31 -2.88 20.00
C PHE A 7 -5.69 -2.27 20.21
N LEU A 8 -5.97 -1.14 19.53
CA LEU A 8 -7.35 -0.80 19.24
C LEU A 8 -7.94 -2.02 18.52
N GLU A 9 -8.85 -2.73 19.19
CA GLU A 9 -9.51 -3.90 18.62
C GLU A 9 -10.11 -3.50 17.27
N PRO A 10 -9.66 -4.10 16.15
CA PRO A 10 -10.25 -3.83 14.84
C PRO A 10 -11.75 -4.15 14.91
N THR A 11 -12.60 -3.22 14.50
CA THR A 11 -14.05 -3.41 14.49
C THR A 11 -14.45 -4.69 13.70
N ASP A 12 -15.56 -5.33 14.04
CA ASP A 12 -16.07 -6.50 13.30
C ASP A 12 -16.64 -6.16 11.91
N ALA A 13 -16.47 -4.92 11.44
CA ALA A 13 -17.00 -4.48 10.15
C ALA A 13 -16.40 -5.27 8.97
N ASP A 14 -17.26 -5.73 8.05
CA ASP A 14 -16.80 -6.41 6.85
C ASP A 14 -16.01 -5.45 5.95
N VAL A 15 -14.94 -5.95 5.34
CA VAL A 15 -14.17 -5.17 4.36
C VAL A 15 -14.91 -5.30 3.03
N PRO A 16 -15.44 -4.19 2.46
CA PRO A 16 -16.47 -4.22 1.40
C PRO A 16 -15.94 -4.58 -0.01
N HIS A 17 -14.85 -5.35 -0.08
CA HIS A 17 -14.19 -5.74 -1.31
C HIS A 17 -13.74 -7.19 -1.26
N ASN A 18 -13.87 -7.89 -2.39
CA ASN A 18 -13.54 -9.32 -2.51
C ASN A 18 -12.07 -9.59 -2.86
N THR A 19 -11.33 -8.57 -3.30
CA THR A 19 -9.92 -8.68 -3.68
C THR A 19 -9.14 -7.48 -3.18
N LEU A 20 -7.87 -7.68 -2.84
CA LEU A 20 -6.97 -6.62 -2.41
C LEU A 20 -6.81 -5.51 -3.47
N TYR A 21 -6.71 -5.88 -4.75
CA TYR A 21 -6.63 -4.92 -5.86
C TYR A 21 -7.83 -3.95 -5.86
N HIS A 22 -9.06 -4.46 -5.82
CA HIS A 22 -10.26 -3.60 -5.78
C HIS A 22 -10.32 -2.70 -4.54
N LEU A 23 -9.88 -3.19 -3.38
CA LEU A 23 -9.77 -2.37 -2.16
C LEU A 23 -8.78 -1.21 -2.36
N VAL A 24 -7.61 -1.47 -2.95
CA VAL A 24 -6.62 -0.44 -3.26
C VAL A 24 -7.17 0.58 -4.26
N ILE A 25 -7.84 0.14 -5.33
CA ILE A 25 -8.45 1.05 -6.30
C ILE A 25 -9.51 1.92 -5.64
N ALA A 26 -10.36 1.37 -4.77
CA ALA A 26 -11.34 2.14 -4.00
C ALA A 26 -10.65 3.13 -3.06
N THR A 27 -9.54 2.73 -2.43
CA THR A 27 -8.71 3.57 -1.56
C THR A 27 -8.16 4.76 -2.32
N ILE A 28 -7.53 4.53 -3.48
CA ILE A 28 -6.95 5.59 -4.33
C ILE A 28 -8.04 6.55 -4.82
N ARG A 29 -9.23 6.06 -5.17
CA ARG A 29 -10.38 6.92 -5.54
C ARG A 29 -10.81 7.89 -4.45
N CYS A 30 -10.46 7.63 -3.20
CA CYS A 30 -10.79 8.48 -2.08
C CYS A 30 -9.74 9.57 -1.82
N PHE A 31 -8.66 9.62 -2.60
CA PHE A 31 -7.59 10.59 -2.46
C PHE A 31 -8.09 12.00 -2.78
N LYS A 32 -7.64 12.97 -1.99
CA LYS A 32 -7.91 14.39 -2.17
C LYS A 32 -6.67 15.03 -2.81
N PRO A 33 -6.76 15.52 -4.05
CA PRO A 33 -5.61 16.16 -4.72
C PRO A 33 -4.96 17.26 -3.89
N SER A 34 -5.77 18.07 -3.18
CA SER A 34 -5.29 19.15 -2.30
C SER A 34 -4.40 18.70 -1.15
N ARG A 35 -4.42 17.41 -0.78
CA ARG A 35 -3.54 16.81 0.25
C ARG A 35 -2.25 16.25 -0.33
N LEU A 36 -2.20 16.06 -1.64
CA LEU A 36 -1.01 15.63 -2.38
C LEU A 36 -0.26 16.82 -2.98
N THR A 37 -0.96 17.91 -3.27
CA THR A 37 -0.42 19.16 -3.80
C THR A 37 -0.10 20.13 -2.66
N GLY A 38 1.05 19.95 -2.01
CA GLY A 38 1.62 20.94 -1.08
C GLY A 38 2.75 21.75 -1.75
N PRO A 39 3.23 22.85 -1.13
CA PRO A 39 4.44 23.51 -1.60
C PRO A 39 5.56 22.48 -1.67
N ILE A 40 6.18 22.32 -2.85
CA ILE A 40 7.44 21.58 -3.02
C ILE A 40 8.50 22.36 -2.24
N ARG A 41 8.53 22.23 -0.91
CA ARG A 41 9.45 22.95 -0.05
C ARG A 41 10.43 21.94 0.52
N ARG A 42 11.59 21.90 -0.17
CA ARG A 42 12.85 21.26 0.20
C ARG A 42 12.76 19.73 0.39
N ALA A 43 13.17 19.01 -0.66
CA ALA A 43 13.45 17.57 -0.72
C ALA A 43 12.22 16.65 -0.67
N GLY A 44 12.10 15.72 -1.63
CA GLY A 44 10.95 14.84 -1.88
C GLY A 44 10.28 14.17 -0.67
N ARG A 45 10.99 14.02 0.46
CA ARG A 45 10.51 13.49 1.75
C ARG A 45 9.16 14.03 2.25
N VAL A 46 8.82 15.29 1.99
CA VAL A 46 7.51 15.85 2.42
C VAL A 46 6.36 15.29 1.58
N GLN A 47 6.58 15.14 0.27
CA GLN A 47 5.61 14.55 -0.64
C GLN A 47 5.49 13.04 -0.41
N GLU A 48 6.60 12.38 -0.07
CA GLU A 48 6.59 10.97 0.31
C GLU A 48 5.61 10.73 1.46
N LYS A 49 5.73 11.47 2.56
CA LYS A 49 4.84 11.33 3.73
C LYS A 49 3.38 11.66 3.40
N ALA A 50 3.12 12.50 2.40
CA ALA A 50 1.75 12.84 1.98
C ALA A 50 1.02 11.62 1.38
N TYR A 51 1.68 10.78 0.58
CA TYR A 51 1.07 9.57 0.01
C TYR A 51 0.67 8.57 1.08
N ASP A 52 1.54 8.28 2.05
CA ASP A 52 1.22 7.32 3.13
C ASP A 52 0.07 7.82 4.00
N VAL A 53 0.10 9.11 4.37
CA VAL A 53 -0.95 9.72 5.19
C VAL A 53 -2.29 9.70 4.46
N GLU A 54 -2.29 10.02 3.17
CA GLU A 54 -3.52 10.06 2.37
C GLU A 54 -4.05 8.65 2.05
N PHE A 55 -3.14 7.69 1.84
CA PHE A 55 -3.48 6.28 1.69
C PHE A 55 -4.11 5.75 2.97
N TYR A 56 -3.46 5.96 4.12
CA TYR A 56 -4.00 5.59 5.42
C TYR A 56 -5.38 6.19 5.66
N ARG A 57 -5.52 7.51 5.51
CA ARG A 57 -6.79 8.22 5.72
C ARG A 57 -7.91 7.64 4.86
N SER A 58 -7.61 7.33 3.60
CA SER A 58 -8.56 6.79 2.64
C SER A 58 -8.93 5.34 2.94
N LEU A 59 -7.92 4.51 3.22
CA LEU A 59 -8.08 3.09 3.54
C LEU A 59 -8.85 2.93 4.84
N HIS A 60 -8.42 3.60 5.90
CA HIS A 60 -9.07 3.59 7.22
C HIS A 60 -10.55 3.93 7.14
N ARG A 61 -10.92 4.92 6.32
CA ARG A 61 -12.33 5.28 6.10
C ARG A 61 -13.11 4.16 5.39
N LEU A 62 -12.53 3.50 4.39
CA LEU A 62 -13.21 2.46 3.61
C LEU A 62 -13.39 1.16 4.38
N VAL A 63 -12.43 0.81 5.22
CA VAL A 63 -12.46 -0.42 6.02
C VAL A 63 -13.01 -0.16 7.43
N ASN A 64 -13.63 1.00 7.67
CA ASN A 64 -14.21 1.40 8.95
C ASN A 64 -13.27 1.20 10.16
N GLY A 65 -11.99 1.53 9.99
CA GLY A 65 -10.96 1.36 11.02
C GLY A 65 -10.28 -0.01 11.07
N ASN A 66 -10.70 -0.98 10.25
CA ASN A 66 -10.09 -2.32 10.15
C ASN A 66 -8.77 -2.36 9.37
N VAL A 67 -7.90 -1.41 9.65
CA VAL A 67 -6.53 -1.38 9.15
C VAL A 67 -5.61 -1.20 10.34
N ILE A 68 -4.64 -2.11 10.46
CA ILE A 68 -3.55 -1.95 11.39
C ILE A 68 -2.45 -1.20 10.63
N ILE A 69 -2.12 0.02 11.07
CA ILE A 69 -0.85 0.64 10.69
C ILE A 69 0.20 -0.02 11.55
N THR A 70 1.17 -0.66 10.94
CA THR A 70 2.11 -1.48 11.68
C THR A 70 3.43 -0.75 11.85
N PRO A 71 3.81 -0.41 13.10
CA PRO A 71 5.19 -0.44 13.54
C PRO A 71 5.66 -1.84 13.95
N GLU A 72 4.75 -2.78 14.23
CA GLU A 72 5.09 -3.95 15.08
C GLU A 72 4.64 -5.32 14.57
N PHE A 73 4.07 -5.45 13.37
CA PHE A 73 3.95 -6.78 12.76
C PHE A 73 5.31 -7.13 12.14
N ALA A 74 6.27 -7.37 13.03
CA ALA A 74 7.50 -8.06 12.70
C ALA A 74 7.09 -9.43 12.15
N SER A 75 7.68 -9.80 11.02
CA SER A 75 7.66 -11.19 10.49
C SER A 75 7.57 -12.21 11.63
N ALA A 76 6.91 -13.36 11.39
CA ALA A 76 6.69 -14.39 12.41
C ALA A 76 7.95 -14.61 13.26
N THR A 77 7.81 -14.90 14.56
CA THR A 77 8.92 -15.00 15.51
C THR A 77 10.08 -15.88 15.03
N ASP A 78 9.82 -16.81 14.11
CA ASP A 78 10.79 -17.75 13.53
C ASP A 78 11.23 -17.38 12.10
N ALA A 79 10.85 -16.20 11.60
CA ALA A 79 11.25 -15.75 10.28
C ALA A 79 12.74 -15.35 10.30
N PRO A 80 13.53 -15.78 9.31
CA PRO A 80 14.98 -15.49 9.26
C PRO A 80 15.31 -14.01 9.07
N ARG A 81 14.32 -13.15 8.78
CA ARG A 81 14.48 -11.70 8.62
C ARG A 81 13.25 -10.97 9.15
N THR A 82 13.47 -10.00 10.03
CA THR A 82 12.43 -9.06 10.47
C THR A 82 12.05 -8.10 9.33
N GLY A 83 10.76 -8.01 9.05
CA GLY A 83 10.17 -7.05 8.11
C GLY A 83 9.04 -6.27 8.77
N ARG A 84 8.76 -5.07 8.26
CA ARG A 84 7.66 -4.22 8.71
C ARG A 84 6.86 -3.81 7.49
N ILE A 85 5.65 -4.37 7.36
CA ILE A 85 4.74 -4.02 6.28
C ILE A 85 4.07 -2.67 6.59
N ASP A 86 3.75 -1.89 5.56
CA ASP A 86 3.22 -0.53 5.77
C ASP A 86 1.77 -0.56 6.28
N PHE A 87 0.91 -1.38 5.67
CA PHE A 87 -0.47 -1.59 6.11
C PHE A 87 -0.87 -3.05 6.10
N PHE A 88 -1.67 -3.44 7.09
CA PHE A 88 -2.22 -4.79 7.17
C PHE A 88 -3.73 -4.74 7.45
N VAL A 89 -4.51 -5.35 6.57
CA VAL A 89 -5.98 -5.48 6.71
C VAL A 89 -6.28 -6.82 7.39
N HIS A 90 -6.35 -6.78 8.72
CA HIS A 90 -6.35 -7.98 9.58
C HIS A 90 -7.42 -9.01 9.21
N ARG A 91 -8.67 -8.57 9.02
CA ARG A 91 -9.83 -9.45 8.72
C ARG A 91 -9.65 -10.26 7.43
N LYS A 92 -9.03 -9.67 6.40
CA LYS A 92 -8.78 -10.34 5.12
C LYS A 92 -7.36 -10.91 5.01
N LYS A 93 -6.52 -10.68 6.04
CA LYS A 93 -5.09 -11.03 6.05
C LYS A 93 -4.33 -10.48 4.84
N TRP A 94 -4.62 -9.23 4.46
CA TRP A 94 -4.00 -8.60 3.29
C TRP A 94 -2.87 -7.66 3.68
N GLY A 95 -1.72 -7.83 3.04
CA GLY A 95 -0.56 -6.96 3.18
C GLY A 95 -0.48 -5.89 2.10
N ILE A 96 -0.16 -4.65 2.46
CA ILE A 96 0.08 -3.57 1.50
C ILE A 96 1.43 -2.93 1.83
N GLU A 97 2.35 -2.99 0.88
CA GLU A 97 3.64 -2.31 0.94
C GLU A 97 3.64 -1.15 -0.06
N CYS A 98 4.16 0.00 0.36
CA CYS A 98 4.19 1.23 -0.42
C CYS A 98 5.64 1.69 -0.64
N THR A 99 6.06 1.76 -1.90
CA THR A 99 7.31 2.36 -2.35
C THR A 99 7.04 3.63 -3.14
N ARG A 100 8.10 4.35 -3.51
CA ARG A 100 7.99 5.62 -4.23
C ARG A 100 9.09 5.76 -5.27
N GLU A 101 8.71 6.31 -6.42
CA GLU A 101 9.60 6.63 -7.52
C GLU A 101 10.52 5.46 -7.93
N GLY A 102 10.12 4.21 -7.67
CA GLY A 102 10.89 3.02 -7.97
C GLY A 102 11.98 2.67 -6.96
N ASP A 103 11.92 3.19 -5.73
CA ASP A 103 12.89 2.86 -4.68
C ASP A 103 12.93 1.35 -4.42
N ARG A 104 14.03 0.73 -4.85
CA ARG A 104 14.42 -0.66 -4.54
C ARG A 104 13.28 -1.68 -4.69
N LEU A 105 12.47 -1.54 -5.74
CA LEU A 105 11.27 -2.36 -5.98
C LEU A 105 11.56 -3.87 -5.90
N GLU A 106 12.65 -4.33 -6.50
CA GLU A 106 13.05 -5.74 -6.46
C GLU A 106 13.41 -6.20 -5.04
N GLN A 107 14.03 -5.33 -4.23
CA GLN A 107 14.32 -5.62 -2.83
C GLN A 107 13.02 -5.75 -2.02
N HIS A 108 12.06 -4.83 -2.20
CA HIS A 108 10.76 -4.89 -1.53
C HIS A 108 9.97 -6.12 -1.95
N SER A 109 9.91 -6.41 -3.25
CA SER A 109 9.27 -7.62 -3.80
C SER A 109 9.89 -8.90 -3.23
N SER A 110 11.23 -8.96 -3.11
CA SER A 110 11.93 -10.13 -2.58
C SER A 110 11.56 -10.47 -1.12
N ARG A 111 11.01 -9.52 -0.35
CA ARG A 111 10.54 -9.78 1.03
C ARG A 111 9.36 -10.74 1.05
N PHE A 112 8.56 -10.80 -0.01
CA PHE A 112 7.43 -11.72 -0.16
C PHE A 112 7.84 -13.07 -0.76
N GLY A 113 9.05 -13.17 -1.31
CA GLY A 113 9.59 -14.41 -1.86
C GLY A 113 9.98 -15.44 -0.79
N ASN A 114 10.38 -16.63 -1.23
CA ASN A 114 10.83 -17.68 -0.32
C ASN A 114 12.09 -17.23 0.45
N GLY A 115 12.06 -17.33 1.79
CA GLY A 115 13.14 -16.84 2.65
C GLY A 115 13.14 -15.32 2.88
N GLY A 116 12.20 -14.60 2.26
CA GLY A 116 11.92 -13.20 2.55
C GLY A 116 11.19 -13.02 3.88
N ALA A 117 11.19 -11.78 4.39
CA ALA A 117 10.60 -11.44 5.69
C ALA A 117 9.10 -11.79 5.80
N TYR A 118 8.35 -11.70 4.70
CA TYR A 118 6.91 -12.00 4.66
C TYR A 118 6.60 -13.36 4.00
N GLY A 119 7.59 -14.01 3.38
CA GLY A 119 7.42 -15.33 2.79
C GLY A 119 6.94 -16.38 3.80
N ALA A 120 7.29 -16.22 5.08
CA ALA A 120 6.78 -17.07 6.16
C ALA A 120 5.26 -16.90 6.36
N TRP A 121 4.74 -15.67 6.37
CA TRP A 121 3.30 -15.41 6.56
C TRP A 121 2.44 -15.89 5.40
N LEU A 122 2.96 -15.77 4.17
CA LEU A 122 2.27 -16.32 3.00
C LEU A 122 2.16 -17.85 3.09
N ARG A 123 3.21 -18.52 3.57
CA ARG A 123 3.19 -19.98 3.76
C ARG A 123 2.34 -20.46 4.93
N SER A 124 2.35 -19.74 6.06
CA SER A 124 1.54 -20.09 7.23
C SER A 124 0.06 -19.72 7.06
N GLY A 125 -0.27 -18.90 6.05
CA GLY A 125 -1.61 -18.37 5.88
C GLY A 125 -1.93 -17.22 6.84
N ASP A 126 -0.91 -16.62 7.48
CA ASP A 126 -1.06 -15.37 8.25
C ASP A 126 -1.22 -14.16 7.34
N MET A 127 -0.75 -14.25 6.10
CA MET A 127 -1.05 -13.32 5.02
C MET A 127 -1.65 -14.12 3.85
N ALA A 128 -2.87 -13.76 3.44
CA ALA A 128 -3.58 -14.42 2.36
C ALA A 128 -3.26 -13.83 0.98
N ASP A 129 -2.97 -12.53 0.92
CA ASP A 129 -2.62 -11.81 -0.30
C ASP A 129 -1.78 -10.58 0.02
N TYR A 130 -1.04 -10.07 -0.95
CA TYR A 130 -0.26 -8.85 -0.81
C TYR A 130 -0.17 -8.03 -2.11
N ILE A 131 0.04 -6.74 -1.96
CA ILE A 131 0.26 -5.83 -3.08
C ILE A 131 1.39 -4.85 -2.77
N LEU A 132 2.23 -4.59 -3.77
CA LEU A 132 3.29 -3.59 -3.73
C LEU A 132 2.87 -2.39 -4.59
N LEU A 133 2.72 -1.23 -3.97
CA LEU A 133 2.31 0.01 -4.64
C LEU A 133 3.51 0.94 -4.78
N ASP A 134 3.88 1.26 -6.01
CA ASP A 134 4.91 2.26 -6.30
C ASP A 134 4.26 3.58 -6.69
N PHE A 135 4.21 4.54 -5.77
CA PHE A 135 3.65 5.87 -6.04
C PHE A 135 4.64 6.72 -6.84
N ARG A 136 4.18 7.30 -7.95
CA ARG A 136 5.02 8.05 -8.88
C ARG A 136 4.38 9.34 -9.35
N THR A 137 5.24 10.32 -9.62
CA THR A 137 4.92 11.59 -10.30
C THR A 137 5.21 11.54 -11.79
N SER A 138 5.88 10.49 -12.26
CA SER A 138 6.24 10.26 -13.66
C SER A 138 6.02 8.79 -14.06
N LYS A 139 5.72 8.56 -15.34
CA LYS A 139 5.54 7.22 -15.89
C LYS A 139 6.86 6.44 -15.77
N PRO A 140 6.86 5.22 -15.20
CA PRO A 140 8.07 4.39 -15.16
C PRO A 140 8.46 3.94 -16.58
N THR A 141 9.76 3.76 -16.80
CA THR A 141 10.33 3.35 -18.09
C THR A 141 10.86 1.92 -18.09
N LYS A 142 11.05 1.32 -16.91
CA LYS A 142 11.56 -0.04 -16.73
C LYS A 142 10.44 -0.94 -16.21
N ALA A 143 10.20 -2.05 -16.89
CA ALA A 143 9.34 -3.13 -16.41
C ALA A 143 10.04 -3.99 -15.35
N HIS A 144 9.26 -4.62 -14.48
CA HIS A 144 9.70 -5.56 -13.46
C HIS A 144 8.90 -6.88 -13.55
N PRO A 145 9.10 -7.71 -14.59
CA PRO A 145 8.39 -8.98 -14.79
C PRO A 145 8.37 -9.90 -13.57
N ASN A 146 9.45 -9.89 -12.78
CA ASN A 146 9.61 -10.73 -11.59
C ASN A 146 8.91 -10.19 -10.33
N CYS A 147 8.29 -9.01 -10.39
CA CYS A 147 7.55 -8.40 -9.28
C CYS A 147 6.04 -8.50 -9.56
N THR A 148 5.48 -9.70 -9.54
CA THR A 148 4.13 -10.00 -10.06
C THR A 148 2.98 -9.27 -9.37
N ASN A 149 3.16 -8.82 -8.12
CA ASN A 149 2.15 -8.07 -7.36
C ASN A 149 2.46 -6.56 -7.27
N LEU A 150 3.33 -6.06 -8.14
CA LEU A 150 3.67 -4.64 -8.25
C LEU A 150 2.68 -3.89 -9.12
N TYR A 151 2.21 -2.74 -8.62
CA TYR A 151 1.46 -1.77 -9.39
C TYR A 151 2.07 -0.38 -9.22
N HIS A 152 2.27 0.30 -10.35
CA HIS A 152 2.70 1.70 -10.35
C HIS A 152 1.47 2.61 -10.31
N VAL A 153 1.41 3.48 -9.31
CA VAL A 153 0.36 4.48 -9.11
C VAL A 153 0.89 5.83 -9.58
N VAL A 154 0.61 6.19 -10.83
CA VAL A 154 1.19 7.36 -11.50
C VAL A 154 0.23 8.54 -11.44
N PHE A 155 0.57 9.56 -10.64
CA PHE A 155 -0.19 10.80 -10.56
C PHE A 155 0.08 11.69 -11.78
N GLN A 156 -0.99 12.21 -12.37
CA GLN A 156 -0.96 13.11 -13.53
C GLN A 156 -1.82 14.35 -13.25
N LYS A 157 -1.70 15.36 -14.14
CA LYS A 157 -2.55 16.56 -14.14
C LYS A 157 -2.67 17.21 -12.75
N ASN A 158 -1.54 17.46 -12.08
CA ASN A 158 -1.49 18.00 -10.72
C ASN A 158 -2.25 17.14 -9.68
N CYS A 159 -2.04 15.82 -9.71
CA CYS A 159 -2.69 14.84 -8.83
C CYS A 159 -4.22 14.78 -8.96
N THR A 160 -4.81 15.25 -10.07
CA THR A 160 -6.26 15.13 -10.32
C THR A 160 -6.63 13.88 -11.12
N GLU A 161 -5.63 13.18 -11.64
CA GLU A 161 -5.79 11.93 -12.37
C GLU A 161 -4.69 10.96 -11.92
N VAL A 162 -5.02 9.67 -11.89
CA VAL A 162 -4.10 8.59 -11.55
C VAL A 162 -4.21 7.49 -12.60
N VAL A 163 -3.07 7.07 -13.12
CA VAL A 163 -2.95 5.90 -13.99
C VAL A 163 -2.29 4.78 -13.22
N ILE A 164 -2.91 3.60 -13.24
CA ILE A 164 -2.41 2.38 -12.62
C ILE A 164 -1.81 1.51 -13.72
N LEU A 165 -0.52 1.24 -13.62
CA LEU A 165 0.19 0.30 -14.47
C LEU A 165 0.56 -0.95 -13.66
N ASP A 166 0.60 -2.10 -14.30
CA ASP A 166 1.18 -3.30 -13.67
C ASP A 166 2.71 -3.33 -13.78
N ASN A 167 3.29 -4.44 -13.36
CA ASN A 167 4.73 -4.69 -13.39
C ASN A 167 5.33 -4.78 -14.80
N GLU A 168 4.51 -4.97 -15.84
CA GLU A 168 4.92 -4.95 -17.26
C GLU A 168 4.68 -3.58 -17.92
N LEU A 169 4.29 -2.58 -17.13
CA LEU A 169 3.92 -1.23 -17.58
C LEU A 169 2.64 -1.17 -18.42
N GLU A 170 1.82 -2.22 -18.36
CA GLU A 170 0.50 -2.23 -18.99
C GLU A 170 -0.51 -1.44 -18.16
N GLU A 171 -1.26 -0.56 -18.80
CA GLU A 171 -2.31 0.20 -18.13
C GLU A 171 -3.48 -0.70 -17.73
N LYS A 172 -3.77 -0.75 -16.43
CA LYS A 172 -4.91 -1.49 -15.88
C LYS A 172 -6.08 -0.58 -15.54
N LYS A 173 -5.83 0.67 -15.17
CA LYS A 173 -6.88 1.62 -14.79
C LYS A 173 -6.44 3.07 -14.91
N THR A 174 -7.35 3.92 -15.37
CA THR A 174 -7.28 5.37 -15.17
C THR A 174 -8.38 5.82 -14.20
N ILE A 175 -8.03 6.69 -13.26
CA ILE A 175 -8.88 7.17 -12.17
C ILE A 175 -8.84 8.70 -12.13
N GLY A 176 -10.00 9.35 -12.30
CA GLY A 176 -10.15 10.76 -11.99
C GLY A 176 -10.35 10.99 -10.49
N LEU A 177 -9.57 11.88 -9.88
CA LEU A 177 -9.64 12.28 -8.47
C LEU A 177 -10.40 13.59 -8.26
N LEU A 178 -11.31 13.95 -9.19
CA LEU A 178 -12.11 15.17 -9.10
C LEU A 178 -12.77 15.27 -7.73
N GLY A 179 -12.59 16.44 -7.09
CA GLY A 179 -13.07 16.73 -5.75
C GLY A 179 -14.59 16.58 -5.69
N LYS A 180 -15.05 15.36 -5.41
CA LYS A 180 -16.39 15.15 -4.89
C LYS A 180 -16.37 15.69 -3.48
N THR A 181 -16.70 16.97 -3.36
CA THR A 181 -17.27 17.53 -2.15
C THR A 181 -18.45 16.62 -1.81
N LEU A 182 -18.27 15.76 -0.81
CA LEU A 182 -19.39 15.21 -0.06
C LEU A 182 -19.92 16.34 0.81
#